data_AF-A0A1H6BLB5-F1
#
_entry.id   AF-A0A1H6BLB5-F1
#
_cell.length_a   1.000
_cell.length_b   1.000
_cell.length_c   1.000
_cell.angle_alpha   90.00
_cell.angle_beta   90.00
_cell.angle_gamma   90.00
#
_symmetry.space_group_name_H-M   'P 1'
#
loop_
_entity.id
_entity.type
_entity.pdbx_description
1 polymer ?
#
loop_
_entity_poly.entity_id
_entity_poly.type
_entity_poly.pdbx_seq_one_letter_code
_entity_poly.pdbx_strand_id
1 'polypeptide(L)'
;MSRAKKSKCRSRVARARAARRAAALASQQSREEVASAPVLGIVETRVPVSSDLDTGLDWYLVYTAPRREEHVRKGLEEAGWTTFLPLLRRISTTRHRQVVYDVATYPRYLFVAGVPDGAIREIDGVVDVVRDGPAWARVKPHEIAAIAAFQNAPPPPPQKRKPVDVNDSVKIMSGPFMGFHATVREVLGRQEAELLVGMFGAETTVRMNIGLLAAE
;
A
#
# COMPACT_ATOMS: atom_id res chain seq x y z
N MET A 1 57.43 13.20 -8.91
CA MET A 1 56.46 13.87 -8.01
C MET A 1 54.98 13.42 -8.18
N SER A 2 54.65 12.17 -8.56
CA SER A 2 53.27 11.81 -9.02
C SER A 2 52.53 10.71 -8.22
N ARG A 3 53.14 10.08 -7.21
CA ARG A 3 52.47 8.98 -6.46
C ARG A 3 51.63 9.43 -5.24
N ALA A 4 51.96 10.57 -4.61
CA ALA A 4 51.28 11.01 -3.38
C ALA A 4 49.88 11.62 -3.62
N LYS A 5 49.62 12.25 -4.77
CA LYS A 5 48.31 12.87 -5.09
C LYS A 5 47.22 11.84 -5.43
N LYS A 6 47.56 10.67 -6.01
CA LYS A 6 46.61 9.59 -6.33
C LYS A 6 46.08 8.85 -5.08
N SER A 7 46.90 8.71 -4.04
CA SER A 7 46.51 8.08 -2.77
C SER A 7 45.43 8.89 -2.02
N LYS A 8 45.60 10.22 -1.98
CA LYS A 8 44.68 11.15 -1.27
C LYS A 8 43.30 11.29 -1.92
N CYS A 9 43.18 10.98 -3.22
CA CYS A 9 41.92 11.02 -3.96
C CYS A 9 41.08 9.74 -3.76
N ARG A 10 41.72 8.57 -3.70
CA ARG A 10 41.04 7.28 -3.44
C ARG A 10 40.38 7.24 -2.05
N SER A 11 40.98 7.85 -1.04
CA SER A 11 40.43 7.87 0.33
C SER A 11 39.20 8.79 0.48
N ARG A 12 39.11 9.89 -0.28
CA ARG A 12 37.95 10.80 -0.26
C ARG A 12 36.71 10.19 -0.92
N VAL A 13 36.87 9.48 -2.03
CA VAL A 13 35.75 8.81 -2.73
C VAL A 13 35.20 7.64 -1.91
N ALA A 14 36.05 6.90 -1.20
CA ALA A 14 35.62 5.83 -0.29
C ALA A 14 34.78 6.36 0.90
N ARG A 15 35.20 7.46 1.54
CA ARG A 15 34.41 8.11 2.61
C ARG A 15 33.06 8.63 2.13
N ALA A 16 32.99 9.21 0.93
CA ALA A 16 31.73 9.69 0.37
C ALA A 16 30.73 8.55 0.07
N ARG A 17 31.22 7.39 -0.40
CA ARG A 17 30.39 6.19 -0.61
C ARG A 17 29.92 5.58 0.72
N ALA A 18 30.76 5.54 1.74
CA ALA A 18 30.40 5.05 3.08
C ALA A 18 29.33 5.95 3.74
N ALA A 19 29.47 7.27 3.64
CA ALA A 19 28.49 8.22 4.17
C ALA A 19 27.12 8.12 3.48
N ARG A 20 27.09 7.92 2.16
CA ARG A 20 25.84 7.68 1.41
C ARG A 20 25.18 6.35 1.78
N ARG A 21 25.96 5.29 1.99
CA ARG A 21 25.44 3.99 2.47
C ARG A 21 24.86 4.10 3.89
N ALA A 22 25.54 4.81 4.79
CA ALA A 22 25.05 5.05 6.14
C ALA A 22 23.75 5.88 6.16
N ALA A 23 23.64 6.90 5.30
CA ALA A 23 22.41 7.68 5.17
C ALA A 23 21.25 6.86 4.55
N ALA A 24 21.53 5.98 3.59
CA ALA A 24 20.54 5.08 3.01
C ALA A 24 20.06 4.02 4.02
N LEU A 25 20.97 3.44 4.82
CA LEU A 25 20.65 2.51 5.90
C LEU A 25 19.87 3.17 7.04
N ALA A 26 20.20 4.41 7.41
CA ALA A 26 19.44 5.17 8.41
C ALA A 26 18.03 5.56 7.92
N SER A 27 17.87 5.81 6.62
CA SER A 27 16.56 6.03 5.98
C SER A 27 15.74 4.74 5.86
N GLN A 28 16.41 3.59 5.74
CA GLN A 28 15.78 2.26 5.74
C GLN A 28 15.37 1.84 7.16
N GLN A 29 16.24 2.02 8.16
CA GLN A 29 15.96 1.73 9.57
C GLN A 29 14.80 2.58 10.10
N SER A 30 14.77 3.88 9.79
CA SER A 30 13.63 4.74 10.17
C SER A 30 12.33 4.40 9.44
N ARG A 31 12.37 3.80 8.23
CA ARG A 31 11.18 3.26 7.54
C ARG A 31 10.72 1.91 8.08
N GLU A 32 11.63 1.07 8.56
CA GLU A 32 11.31 -0.22 9.17
C GLU A 32 10.78 -0.07 10.61
N GLU A 33 11.29 0.90 11.38
CA GLU A 33 10.77 1.20 12.73
C GLU A 33 9.31 1.70 12.71
N VAL A 34 8.88 2.32 11.60
CA VAL A 34 7.47 2.67 11.36
C VAL A 34 6.56 1.44 11.26
N ALA A 35 7.10 0.28 10.88
CA ALA A 35 6.29 -0.88 10.48
C ALA A 35 5.78 -1.73 11.66
N SER A 36 6.29 -1.56 12.88
CA SER A 36 6.01 -2.47 14.01
C SER A 36 5.21 -1.86 15.17
N ALA A 37 4.77 -0.61 15.06
CA ALA A 37 3.92 -0.02 16.09
C ALA A 37 2.46 -0.46 15.88
N PRO A 38 1.69 -0.80 16.94
CA PRO A 38 0.32 -1.26 16.80
C PRO A 38 -0.51 -0.16 16.15
N VAL A 39 -1.05 -0.47 14.97
CA VAL A 39 -1.91 0.44 14.21
C VAL A 39 -3.30 0.43 14.86
N LEU A 40 -3.67 1.55 15.47
CA LEU A 40 -4.95 1.75 16.14
C LEU A 40 -6.11 1.90 15.14
N GLY A 41 -5.82 2.26 13.90
CA GLY A 41 -6.80 2.31 12.82
C GLY A 41 -6.14 2.55 11.46
N ILE A 42 -6.70 1.91 10.43
CA ILE A 42 -6.35 2.13 9.02
C ILE A 42 -7.57 2.72 8.34
N VAL A 43 -7.44 3.93 7.79
CA VAL A 43 -8.46 4.51 6.91
C VAL A 43 -7.87 4.59 5.51
N GLU A 44 -8.52 3.94 4.55
CA GLU A 44 -8.12 3.97 3.14
C GLU A 44 -9.13 4.79 2.36
N THR A 45 -8.63 5.78 1.62
CA THR A 45 -9.43 6.65 0.75
C THR A 45 -8.88 6.55 -0.66
N ARG A 46 -9.74 6.33 -1.66
CA ARG A 46 -9.32 6.31 -3.07
C ARG A 46 -8.82 7.69 -3.49
N VAL A 47 -7.72 7.75 -4.23
CA VAL A 47 -7.20 8.99 -4.82
C VAL A 47 -7.88 9.17 -6.18
N PRO A 48 -8.56 10.30 -6.43
CA PRO A 48 -9.24 10.53 -7.71
C PRO A 48 -8.23 10.56 -8.87
N VAL A 49 -8.66 10.05 -10.03
CA VAL A 49 -7.86 10.04 -11.26
C VAL A 49 -7.87 11.42 -11.90
N SER A 50 -6.76 11.83 -12.54
CA SER A 50 -6.73 13.06 -13.34
C SER A 50 -7.69 12.98 -14.53
N SER A 51 -8.29 14.11 -14.91
CA SER A 51 -9.21 14.23 -16.05
C SER A 51 -8.54 13.99 -17.42
N ASP A 52 -7.21 13.97 -17.46
CA ASP A 52 -6.43 13.91 -18.71
C ASP A 52 -6.20 12.49 -19.22
N LEU A 53 -6.80 11.49 -18.56
CA LEU A 53 -6.62 10.09 -18.92
C LEU A 53 -7.40 9.74 -20.18
N ASP A 54 -6.68 9.56 -21.30
CA ASP A 54 -7.28 9.08 -22.53
C ASP A 54 -7.50 7.55 -22.46
N THR A 55 -8.77 7.19 -22.34
CA THR A 55 -9.18 5.77 -22.29
C THR A 55 -9.15 5.11 -23.67
N GLY A 56 -9.17 5.88 -24.75
CA GLY A 56 -9.18 5.37 -26.12
C GLY A 56 -7.85 4.78 -26.61
N LEU A 57 -6.77 4.96 -25.84
CA LEU A 57 -5.44 4.43 -26.15
C LEU A 57 -5.34 2.92 -25.91
N ASP A 58 -4.25 2.36 -26.44
CA ASP A 58 -3.88 0.97 -26.18
C ASP A 58 -3.11 0.89 -24.87
N TRP A 59 -3.76 0.33 -23.86
CA TRP A 59 -3.21 0.16 -22.53
C TRP A 59 -2.62 -1.24 -22.33
N TYR A 60 -1.49 -1.30 -21.62
CA TYR A 60 -0.75 -2.51 -21.29
C TYR A 60 -0.42 -2.53 -19.80
N LEU A 61 -0.12 -3.73 -19.28
CA LEU A 61 0.14 -3.93 -17.86
C LEU A 61 1.62 -4.24 -17.59
N VAL A 62 2.26 -3.41 -16.78
CA VAL A 62 3.64 -3.55 -16.35
C VAL A 62 3.68 -4.11 -14.93
N TYR A 63 4.54 -5.11 -14.73
CA TYR A 63 4.78 -5.73 -13.44
C TYR A 63 6.03 -5.14 -12.79
N THR A 64 5.88 -4.55 -11.62
CA THR A 64 6.96 -3.83 -10.93
C THR A 64 7.54 -4.63 -9.77
N ALA A 65 8.69 -4.16 -9.30
CA ALA A 65 9.24 -4.56 -8.01
C ALA A 65 8.29 -4.11 -6.88
N PRO A 66 8.18 -4.87 -5.78
CA PRO A 66 7.31 -4.51 -4.66
C PRO A 66 7.62 -3.10 -4.12
N ARG A 67 6.58 -2.28 -3.91
CA ARG A 67 6.69 -0.92 -3.32
C ARG A 67 7.52 0.07 -4.15
N ARG A 68 7.77 -0.24 -5.43
CA ARG A 68 8.47 0.64 -6.39
C ARG A 68 7.55 1.16 -7.50
N GLU A 69 6.25 0.97 -7.39
CA GLU A 69 5.24 1.35 -8.38
C GLU A 69 5.34 2.85 -8.73
N GLU A 70 5.41 3.70 -7.70
CA GLU A 70 5.53 5.16 -7.87
C GLU A 70 6.87 5.59 -8.47
N HIS A 71 7.95 4.83 -8.21
CA HIS A 71 9.26 5.10 -8.80
C HIS A 71 9.26 4.76 -10.29
N VAL A 72 8.70 3.59 -10.63
CA VAL A 72 8.55 3.14 -12.02
C VAL A 72 7.66 4.09 -12.80
N ARG A 73 6.55 4.56 -12.20
CA ARG A 73 5.67 5.57 -12.80
C ARG A 73 6.44 6.80 -13.27
N LYS A 74 7.25 7.38 -12.38
CA LYS A 74 8.06 8.56 -12.69
C LYS A 74 9.09 8.29 -13.78
N GLY A 75 9.78 7.15 -13.72
CA GLY A 75 10.77 6.79 -14.75
C GLY A 75 10.14 6.61 -16.14
N LEU A 76 8.92 6.06 -16.19
CA LEU A 76 8.16 5.93 -17.44
C LEU A 76 7.66 7.29 -17.95
N GLU A 77 7.13 8.15 -17.07
CA GLU A 77 6.72 9.52 -17.42
C GLU A 77 7.91 10.34 -17.94
N GLU A 78 9.09 10.22 -17.32
CA GLU A 78 10.34 10.86 -17.77
C GLU A 78 10.81 10.36 -19.14
N ALA A 79 10.57 9.08 -19.44
CA ALA A 79 10.83 8.48 -20.74
C ALA A 79 9.76 8.82 -21.80
N GLY A 80 8.73 9.61 -21.44
CA GLY A 80 7.68 10.09 -22.34
C GLY A 80 6.48 9.15 -22.48
N TRP A 81 6.36 8.15 -21.62
CA TRP A 81 5.22 7.23 -21.62
C TRP A 81 4.03 7.81 -20.86
N THR A 82 2.83 7.57 -21.37
CA THR A 82 1.60 7.85 -20.64
C THR A 82 1.34 6.70 -19.66
N THR A 83 1.21 7.02 -18.37
CA THR A 83 1.06 6.01 -17.32
C THR A 83 -0.23 6.23 -16.55
N PHE A 84 -0.75 5.14 -15.96
CA PHE A 84 -1.88 5.19 -15.05
C PHE A 84 -1.61 4.26 -13.86
N LEU A 85 -1.65 4.83 -12.66
CA LEU A 85 -1.44 4.11 -11.41
C LEU A 85 -2.60 4.43 -10.45
N PRO A 86 -3.55 3.51 -10.27
CA PRO A 86 -4.59 3.65 -9.26
C PRO A 86 -3.99 3.63 -7.85
N LEU A 87 -4.25 4.70 -7.07
CA LEU A 87 -3.71 4.87 -5.72
C LEU A 87 -4.84 4.92 -4.66
N LEU A 88 -4.52 4.43 -3.47
CA LEU A 88 -5.26 4.55 -2.23
C LEU A 88 -4.43 5.37 -1.25
N ARG A 89 -5.00 6.44 -0.71
CA ARG A 89 -4.46 7.17 0.43
C ARG A 89 -4.74 6.41 1.70
N ARG A 90 -3.69 5.93 2.35
CA ARG A 90 -3.76 5.19 3.60
C ARG A 90 -3.33 6.08 4.76
N ILE A 91 -4.20 6.19 5.76
CA ILE A 91 -3.92 6.85 7.02
C ILE A 91 -3.73 5.74 8.07
N SER A 92 -2.50 5.59 8.54
CA SER A 92 -2.15 4.69 9.64
C SER A 92 -1.97 5.50 10.91
N THR A 93 -2.85 5.28 11.89
CA THR A 93 -2.75 5.93 13.20
C THR A 93 -2.07 4.99 14.19
N THR A 94 -0.93 5.40 14.69
CA THR A 94 -0.23 4.79 15.83
C THR A 94 -0.55 5.60 17.09
N ARG A 95 -0.34 5.03 18.29
CA ARG A 95 -0.49 5.71 19.59
C ARG A 95 0.16 7.10 19.68
N HIS A 96 1.24 7.34 18.93
CA HIS A 96 2.00 8.59 18.99
C HIS A 96 1.87 9.49 17.76
N ARG A 97 1.42 8.95 16.61
CA ARG A 97 1.42 9.70 15.36
C ARG A 97 0.46 9.13 14.33
N GLN A 98 0.01 10.00 13.43
CA GLN A 98 -0.73 9.64 12.23
C GLN A 98 0.20 9.74 11.01
N VAL A 99 0.28 8.66 10.23
CA VAL A 99 1.10 8.59 9.02
C VAL A 99 0.17 8.47 7.83
N VAL A 100 0.28 9.42 6.90
CA VAL A 100 -0.46 9.40 5.64
C VAL A 100 0.51 8.99 4.54
N TYR A 101 0.18 7.95 3.78
CA TYR A 101 0.96 7.51 2.64
C TYR A 101 0.05 6.90 1.57
N ASP A 102 0.44 7.06 0.30
CA ASP A 102 -0.31 6.51 -0.82
C ASP A 102 0.21 5.10 -1.16
N VAL A 103 -0.70 4.19 -1.48
CA VAL A 103 -0.46 2.77 -1.79
C VAL A 103 -1.17 2.43 -3.09
N ALA A 104 -0.55 1.64 -3.97
CA ALA A 104 -1.21 1.17 -5.18
C ALA A 104 -2.45 0.32 -4.84
N THR A 105 -3.58 0.59 -5.50
CA THR A 105 -4.80 -0.24 -5.40
C THR A 105 -4.55 -1.65 -5.90
N TYR A 106 -3.70 -1.78 -6.93
CA TYR A 106 -3.23 -3.04 -7.47
C TYR A 106 -1.73 -3.14 -7.23
N PRO A 107 -1.28 -3.81 -6.15
CA PRO A 107 0.13 -3.90 -5.82
C PRO A 107 0.93 -4.49 -6.99
N ARG A 108 2.12 -3.94 -7.25
CA ARG A 108 3.04 -4.38 -8.31
C ARG A 108 2.53 -4.23 -9.75
N TYR A 109 1.41 -3.58 -9.97
CA TYR A 109 0.88 -3.36 -11.31
C TYR A 109 0.79 -1.88 -11.64
N LEU A 110 1.21 -1.55 -12.85
CA LEU A 110 1.13 -0.21 -13.41
C LEU A 110 0.63 -0.29 -14.85
N PHE A 111 -0.26 0.61 -15.24
CA PHE A 111 -0.80 0.67 -16.59
C PHE A 111 0.01 1.66 -17.42
N VAL A 112 0.33 1.29 -18.66
CA VAL A 112 1.02 2.16 -19.63
C VAL A 112 0.20 2.20 -20.92
N ALA A 113 0.05 3.38 -21.49
CA ALA A 113 -0.52 3.56 -22.82
C ALA A 113 0.57 3.79 -23.87
N GLY A 114 0.37 3.26 -25.07
CA GLY A 114 1.26 3.52 -26.21
C GLY A 114 1.49 2.30 -27.10
N VAL A 115 2.64 2.24 -27.74
CA VAL A 115 3.05 1.08 -28.56
C VAL A 115 3.97 0.19 -27.74
N PRO A 116 3.81 -1.15 -27.76
CA PRO A 116 4.73 -2.06 -27.08
C PRO A 116 6.19 -1.83 -27.50
N ASP A 117 7.03 -1.42 -26.55
CA ASP A 117 8.47 -1.21 -26.76
C ASP A 117 9.27 -1.92 -25.66
N GLY A 118 10.33 -2.62 -26.05
CA GLY A 118 11.24 -3.28 -25.13
C GLY A 118 11.94 -2.32 -24.17
N ALA A 119 12.03 -1.03 -24.51
CA ALA A 119 12.64 0.02 -23.67
C ALA A 119 12.01 0.13 -22.26
N ILE A 120 10.74 -0.27 -22.09
CA ILE A 120 10.07 -0.28 -20.78
C ILE A 120 10.82 -1.13 -19.74
N ARG A 121 11.47 -2.22 -20.18
CA ARG A 121 12.25 -3.09 -19.29
C ARG A 121 13.55 -2.46 -18.80
N GLU A 122 14.02 -1.40 -19.45
CA GLU A 122 15.23 -0.68 -19.05
C GLU A 122 14.99 0.27 -17.87
N ILE A 123 13.73 0.59 -17.57
CA ILE A 123 13.35 1.44 -16.44
C ILE A 123 13.61 0.71 -15.11
N ASP A 124 14.33 1.38 -14.19
CA ASP A 124 14.62 0.80 -12.88
C ASP A 124 13.34 0.49 -12.09
N GLY A 125 13.21 -0.77 -11.68
CA GLY A 125 12.06 -1.24 -10.91
C GLY A 125 10.98 -1.94 -11.73
N VAL A 126 11.08 -1.95 -13.05
CA VAL A 126 10.28 -2.86 -13.90
C VAL A 126 10.84 -4.27 -13.77
N VAL A 127 9.97 -5.24 -13.51
CA VAL A 127 10.34 -6.66 -13.43
C VAL A 127 10.03 -7.35 -14.74
N ASP A 128 8.81 -7.17 -15.25
CA ASP A 128 8.41 -7.67 -16.56
C ASP A 128 7.15 -6.93 -17.05
N VAL A 129 6.72 -7.26 -18.27
CA VAL A 129 5.42 -6.86 -18.81
C VAL A 129 4.51 -8.08 -18.85
N VAL A 130 3.24 -7.89 -18.49
CA VAL A 130 2.26 -8.97 -18.52
C VAL A 130 1.97 -9.35 -19.97
N ARG A 131 1.99 -10.65 -20.24
CA ARG A 131 1.89 -11.21 -21.58
C ARG A 131 0.64 -12.07 -21.71
N ASP A 132 0.06 -12.04 -22.90
CA ASP A 132 -0.94 -12.99 -23.35
C ASP A 132 -0.31 -13.79 -24.51
N GLY A 133 0.18 -14.99 -24.17
CA GLY A 133 1.01 -15.78 -25.07
C GLY A 133 2.30 -15.04 -25.50
N PRO A 134 2.54 -14.85 -26.81
CA PRO A 134 3.73 -14.15 -27.31
C PRO A 134 3.61 -12.63 -27.26
N ALA A 135 2.40 -12.08 -27.14
CA ALA A 135 2.12 -10.66 -27.21
C ALA A 135 1.97 -10.04 -25.80
N TRP A 136 2.06 -8.73 -25.73
CA TRP A 136 1.76 -8.01 -24.50
C TRP A 136 0.25 -8.05 -24.25
N ALA A 137 -0.14 -8.23 -22.97
CA ALA A 137 -1.53 -8.24 -22.59
C ALA A 137 -2.12 -6.84 -22.74
N ARG A 138 -3.03 -6.68 -23.71
CA ARG A 138 -3.76 -5.43 -23.95
C ARG A 138 -4.96 -5.37 -23.02
N VAL A 139 -5.04 -4.31 -22.23
CA VAL A 139 -6.17 -3.98 -21.37
C VAL A 139 -7.22 -3.30 -22.23
N LYS A 140 -8.48 -3.71 -22.11
CA LYS A 140 -9.55 -3.12 -22.93
C LYS A 140 -9.86 -1.71 -22.44
N PRO A 141 -10.14 -0.74 -23.35
CA PRO A 141 -10.51 0.63 -22.97
C PRO A 141 -11.59 0.70 -21.87
N HIS A 142 -12.65 -0.12 -21.97
CA HIS A 142 -13.72 -0.11 -20.98
C HIS A 142 -13.27 -0.57 -19.58
N GLU A 143 -12.24 -1.40 -19.47
CA GLU A 143 -11.69 -1.83 -18.18
C GLU A 143 -10.94 -0.67 -17.52
N ILE A 144 -10.15 0.08 -18.28
CA ILE A 144 -9.47 1.29 -17.80
C ILE A 144 -10.50 2.34 -17.35
N ALA A 145 -11.55 2.57 -18.14
CA ALA A 145 -12.66 3.45 -17.74
C ALA A 145 -13.33 2.97 -16.46
N ALA A 146 -13.59 1.67 -16.31
CA ALA A 146 -14.20 1.11 -15.11
C ALA A 146 -13.32 1.31 -13.86
N ILE A 147 -12.01 1.13 -13.99
CA ILE A 147 -11.04 1.38 -12.91
C ILE A 147 -11.02 2.87 -12.56
N ALA A 148 -10.99 3.76 -13.56
CA ALA A 148 -11.01 5.20 -13.33
C ALA A 148 -12.32 5.66 -12.67
N ALA A 149 -13.47 5.14 -13.11
CA ALA A 149 -14.76 5.40 -12.50
C ALA A 149 -14.82 4.88 -11.06
N PHE A 150 -14.28 3.69 -10.80
CA PHE A 150 -14.17 3.14 -9.46
C PHE A 150 -13.32 4.03 -8.53
N GLN A 151 -12.24 4.62 -9.04
CA GLN A 151 -11.39 5.50 -8.24
C GLN A 151 -12.02 6.87 -7.95
N ASN A 152 -12.80 7.39 -8.90
CA ASN A 152 -13.52 8.67 -8.78
C ASN A 152 -14.83 8.55 -8.01
N ALA A 153 -15.37 7.33 -7.86
CA ALA A 153 -16.59 7.12 -7.10
C ALA A 153 -16.40 7.60 -5.65
N PRO A 154 -17.40 8.31 -5.09
CA PRO A 154 -17.30 8.81 -3.73
C PRO A 154 -17.00 7.67 -2.76
N PRO A 155 -16.26 7.94 -1.66
CA PRO A 155 -16.08 6.96 -0.61
C PRO A 155 -17.46 6.45 -0.18
N PRO A 156 -17.63 5.13 0.03
CA PRO A 156 -18.89 4.65 0.58
C PRO A 156 -19.19 5.44 1.85
N PRO A 157 -20.47 5.78 2.11
CA PRO A 157 -20.81 6.44 3.35
C PRO A 157 -20.24 5.61 4.51
N PRO A 158 -19.77 6.26 5.59
CA PRO A 158 -19.28 5.52 6.74
C PRO A 158 -20.35 4.51 7.11
N GLN A 159 -20.03 3.21 6.99
CA GLN A 159 -20.96 2.17 7.39
C GLN A 159 -21.30 2.48 8.83
N LYS A 160 -22.57 2.84 9.08
CA LYS A 160 -23.06 2.99 10.44
C LYS A 160 -22.84 1.62 11.05
N ARG A 161 -21.83 1.52 11.92
CA ARG A 161 -21.57 0.29 12.65
C ARG A 161 -22.88 -0.09 13.29
N LYS A 162 -23.40 -1.28 12.98
CA LYS A 162 -24.55 -1.79 13.72
C LYS A 162 -24.21 -1.72 15.20
N PRO A 163 -25.15 -1.28 16.06
CA PRO A 163 -25.01 -1.49 17.48
C PRO A 163 -24.66 -2.96 17.71
N VAL A 164 -23.62 -3.21 18.49
CA VAL A 164 -23.22 -4.56 18.86
C VAL A 164 -24.09 -4.94 20.05
N ASP A 165 -24.89 -5.99 19.90
CA ASP A 165 -25.76 -6.50 20.96
C ASP A 165 -25.15 -7.72 21.65
N VAL A 166 -25.69 -8.07 22.81
CA VAL A 166 -25.28 -9.26 23.56
C VAL A 166 -25.62 -10.51 22.74
N ASN A 167 -24.68 -11.46 22.67
CA ASN A 167 -24.68 -12.66 21.85
C ASN A 167 -24.38 -12.47 20.35
N ASP A 168 -24.02 -11.27 19.89
CA ASP A 168 -23.56 -11.08 18.51
C ASP A 168 -22.21 -11.76 18.27
N SER A 169 -22.07 -12.38 17.09
CA SER A 169 -20.77 -12.79 16.54
C SER A 169 -20.07 -11.55 16.00
N VAL A 170 -18.88 -11.27 16.54
CA VAL A 170 -18.04 -10.16 16.13
C VAL A 170 -16.67 -10.64 15.72
N LYS A 171 -16.09 -9.98 14.71
CA LYS A 171 -14.70 -10.15 14.31
C LYS A 171 -13.84 -9.04 14.89
N ILE A 172 -12.73 -9.41 15.51
CA ILE A 172 -11.78 -8.47 16.08
C ILE A 172 -10.93 -7.88 14.95
N MET A 173 -10.99 -6.57 14.76
CA MET A 173 -10.34 -5.87 13.63
C MET A 173 -8.95 -5.35 13.95
N SER A 174 -8.56 -5.26 15.22
CA SER A 174 -7.25 -4.75 15.65
C SER A 174 -6.84 -5.32 17.01
N GLY A 175 -5.55 -5.23 17.33
CA GLY A 175 -4.96 -5.73 18.56
C GLY A 175 -4.38 -7.16 18.44
N PRO A 176 -3.93 -7.75 19.55
CA PRO A 176 -3.28 -9.07 19.55
C PRO A 176 -4.20 -10.22 19.11
N PHE A 177 -5.51 -10.02 19.22
CA PHE A 177 -6.54 -10.98 18.81
C PHE A 177 -7.15 -10.64 17.44
N MET A 178 -6.48 -9.78 16.64
CA MET A 178 -6.95 -9.41 15.30
C MET A 178 -7.17 -10.67 14.44
N GLY A 179 -8.34 -10.74 13.81
CA GLY A 179 -8.74 -11.85 12.94
C GLY A 179 -9.50 -12.98 13.63
N PHE A 180 -9.55 -13.03 14.97
CA PHE A 180 -10.36 -14.01 15.70
C PHE A 180 -11.84 -13.60 15.73
N HIS A 181 -12.69 -14.63 15.78
CA HIS A 181 -14.12 -14.49 16.06
C HIS A 181 -14.36 -14.55 17.56
N ALA A 182 -15.30 -13.72 18.02
CA ALA A 182 -15.69 -13.67 19.42
C ALA A 182 -17.19 -13.44 19.54
N THR A 183 -17.77 -13.95 20.62
CA THR A 183 -19.17 -13.71 20.95
C THR A 183 -19.24 -12.62 22.01
N VAL A 184 -20.15 -11.65 21.85
CA VAL A 184 -20.33 -10.57 22.82
C VAL A 184 -21.03 -11.13 24.06
N ARG A 185 -20.33 -11.18 25.19
CA ARG A 185 -20.90 -11.64 26.45
C ARG A 185 -21.69 -10.55 27.14
N GLU A 186 -21.13 -9.34 27.17
CA GLU A 186 -21.76 -8.18 27.81
C GLU A 186 -21.23 -6.89 27.19
N VAL A 187 -22.10 -5.89 27.05
CA VAL A 187 -21.72 -4.55 26.59
C VAL A 187 -21.55 -3.64 27.81
N LEU A 188 -20.30 -3.29 28.11
CA LEU A 188 -19.92 -2.45 29.25
C LEU A 188 -19.93 -0.97 28.83
N GLY A 189 -21.12 -0.37 28.88
CA GLY A 189 -21.32 1.05 28.57
C GLY A 189 -21.35 1.34 27.06
N ARG A 190 -20.81 2.49 26.65
CA ARG A 190 -20.88 2.96 25.25
C ARG A 190 -19.71 2.56 24.36
N GLN A 191 -18.58 2.17 24.96
CA GLN A 191 -17.32 2.00 24.22
C GLN A 191 -16.65 0.67 24.48
N GLU A 192 -17.05 -0.11 25.48
CA GLU A 192 -16.38 -1.35 25.86
C GLU A 192 -17.36 -2.52 25.87
N ALA A 193 -16.85 -3.69 25.54
CA ALA A 193 -17.59 -4.95 25.63
C ALA A 193 -16.67 -6.04 26.17
N GLU A 194 -17.26 -6.96 26.93
CA GLU A 194 -16.64 -8.22 27.32
C GLU A 194 -16.97 -9.25 26.23
N LEU A 195 -15.91 -9.79 25.62
CA LEU A 195 -16.01 -10.74 24.54
C LEU A 195 -15.48 -12.09 24.96
N LEU A 196 -16.03 -13.12 24.33
CA LEU A 196 -15.67 -14.50 24.54
C LEU A 196 -14.97 -14.98 23.27
N VAL A 197 -13.64 -15.01 23.31
CA VAL A 197 -12.78 -15.32 22.16
C VAL A 197 -12.47 -16.82 22.18
N GLY A 198 -12.86 -17.51 21.12
CA GLY A 198 -12.51 -18.92 20.93
C GLY A 198 -11.08 -19.06 20.41
N MET A 199 -10.18 -19.57 21.24
CA MET A 199 -8.78 -19.83 20.86
C MET A 199 -8.27 -21.13 21.47
N PHE A 200 -7.63 -21.98 20.65
CA PHE A 200 -7.05 -23.25 21.09
C PHE A 200 -8.03 -24.23 21.75
N GLY A 201 -9.30 -24.21 21.34
CA GLY A 201 -10.35 -25.07 21.92
C GLY A 201 -10.83 -24.62 23.30
N ALA A 202 -10.40 -23.45 23.78
CA ALA A 202 -10.87 -22.82 25.00
C ALA A 202 -11.48 -21.44 24.68
N GLU A 203 -12.39 -21.01 25.54
CA GLU A 203 -13.02 -19.70 25.46
C GLU A 203 -12.36 -18.76 26.48
N THR A 204 -11.79 -17.66 26.00
CA THR A 204 -11.12 -16.66 26.86
C THR A 204 -11.94 -15.37 26.89
N THR A 205 -12.20 -14.86 28.09
CA THR A 205 -12.88 -13.57 28.26
C THR A 205 -11.89 -12.42 28.08
N VAL A 206 -12.23 -11.47 27.19
CA VAL A 206 -11.39 -10.31 26.89
C VAL A 206 -12.26 -9.05 26.84
N ARG A 207 -11.84 -8.02 27.57
CA ARG A 207 -12.47 -6.69 27.52
C ARG A 207 -11.82 -5.85 26.44
N MET A 208 -12.62 -5.32 25.52
CA MET A 208 -12.10 -4.49 24.43
C MET A 208 -13.09 -3.44 23.95
N ASN A 209 -12.58 -2.48 23.18
CA ASN A 209 -13.37 -1.37 22.69
C ASN A 209 -14.26 -1.79 21.51
N ILE A 210 -15.54 -1.43 21.53
CA ILE A 210 -16.54 -1.73 20.49
C ILE A 210 -16.10 -1.16 19.12
N GLY A 211 -15.37 -0.04 19.12
CA GLY A 211 -14.75 0.56 17.94
C GLY A 211 -13.68 -0.30 17.25
N LEU A 212 -13.23 -1.39 17.88
CA LEU A 212 -12.29 -2.35 17.29
C LEU A 212 -13.00 -3.63 16.81
N LEU A 213 -14.32 -3.70 16.90
CA LEU A 213 -15.14 -4.83 16.50
C LEU A 213 -15.85 -4.55 15.19
N ALA A 214 -15.96 -5.58 14.35
CA ALA A 214 -16.86 -5.62 13.22
C ALA A 214 -17.94 -6.67 13.51
N ALA A 215 -19.22 -6.26 13.52
CA ALA A 215 -20.34 -7.19 13.55
C ALA A 215 -20.40 -7.96 12.22
N GLU A 216 -20.64 -9.27 12.28
CA GLU A 216 -20.93 -10.11 11.11
C GLU A 216 -22.38 -9.94 10.61
#